data_AF-A0A534DSF9-F1
#
_entry.id   AF-A0A534DSF9-F1
#
_cell.length_a   1.000
_cell.length_b   1.000
_cell.length_c   1.000
_cell.angle_alpha   90.00
_cell.angle_beta   90.00
_cell.angle_gamma   90.00
#
_symmetry.space_group_name_H-M   'P 1'
#
loop_
_entity.id
_entity.type
_entity.pdbx_description
1 polymer ?
#
loop_
_entity_poly.entity_id
_entity_poly.type
_entity_poly.pdbx_seq_one_letter_code
_entity_poly.pdbx_strand_id
1 'polypeptide(L)'
;MYIRHIKPCTSCCPLHVHLGDMKTHIELDDALLEQVFELGGFATKKAAVNAALAEYAKLLQRRDLLAMRGKVRWEGDLDALRADRRGRR
;
A
#
# COMPACT_ATOMS: atom_id res chain seq x y z
N MET A 1 -6.46 21.75 17.14
CA MET A 1 -7.50 20.70 17.12
C MET A 1 -6.86 19.34 16.90
N TYR A 2 -6.58 18.59 17.97
CA TYR A 2 -6.33 17.14 17.86
C TYR A 2 -7.00 16.48 19.06
N ILE A 3 -8.21 15.97 18.84
CA ILE A 3 -8.94 15.22 19.84
C ILE A 3 -8.58 13.75 19.63
N ARG A 4 -7.55 13.26 20.34
CA ARG A 4 -7.42 11.81 20.56
C ARG A 4 -8.35 11.41 21.71
N HIS A 5 -9.60 11.12 21.39
CA HIS A 5 -10.44 10.33 22.29
C HIS A 5 -10.20 8.85 21.99
N ILE A 6 -9.16 8.29 22.61
CA ILE A 6 -9.06 6.84 22.79
C ILE A 6 -9.49 6.58 24.23
N LYS A 7 -10.79 6.31 24.41
CA LYS A 7 -11.27 5.70 25.65
C LYS A 7 -10.99 4.20 25.54
N PRO A 8 -10.14 3.62 26.40
CA PRO A 8 -9.88 2.18 26.38
C PRO A 8 -11.12 1.45 26.89
N CYS A 9 -11.70 0.60 26.03
CA CYS A 9 -12.76 -0.32 26.41
C CYS A 9 -12.13 -1.42 27.28
N THR A 10 -12.26 -1.30 28.59
CA THR A 10 -11.57 -2.13 29.59
C THR A 10 -12.17 -3.50 29.84
N SER A 11 -13.17 -3.97 29.09
CA SER A 11 -13.86 -5.22 29.48
C SER A 11 -13.85 -6.39 28.51
N CYS A 12 -13.85 -6.25 27.18
CA CYS A 12 -13.95 -7.45 26.33
C CYS A 12 -13.75 -7.11 24.85
N CYS A 13 -12.64 -7.52 24.23
CA CYS A 13 -12.69 -7.91 22.82
C CYS A 13 -11.45 -8.74 22.42
N PRO A 14 -11.62 -10.04 22.11
CA PRO A 14 -10.54 -10.94 21.68
C PRO A 14 -10.13 -10.78 20.20
N LEU A 15 -10.63 -9.75 19.51
CA LEU A 15 -10.43 -9.53 18.07
C LEU A 15 -9.63 -8.27 17.72
N HIS A 16 -9.15 -7.50 18.69
CA HIS A 16 -8.30 -6.35 18.43
C HIS A 16 -6.83 -6.73 18.65
N VAL A 17 -6.17 -7.20 17.59
CA VAL A 17 -4.71 -7.33 17.57
C VAL A 17 -4.16 -5.91 17.73
N HIS A 18 -3.56 -5.62 18.89
CA HIS A 18 -2.64 -4.51 19.01
C HIS A 18 -1.47 -4.87 18.10
N LEU A 19 -1.48 -4.39 16.84
CA LEU A 19 -0.30 -4.41 16.01
C LEU A 19 0.74 -3.58 16.76
N GLY A 20 1.58 -4.28 17.52
CA GLY A 20 2.67 -3.72 18.26
C GLY A 20 3.54 -2.97 17.28
N ASP A 21 3.66 -1.67 17.50
CA ASP A 21 4.57 -0.81 16.77
C ASP A 21 5.99 -1.35 17.07
N MET A 22 6.51 -2.20 16.18
CA MET A 22 7.81 -2.82 16.37
C MET A 22 8.88 -1.76 16.17
N LYS A 23 9.52 -1.34 17.26
CA LYS A 23 10.64 -0.40 17.21
C LYS A 23 11.88 -1.15 16.74
N THR A 24 12.39 -0.76 15.58
CA THR A 24 13.62 -1.30 15.00
C THR A 24 14.65 -0.18 14.87
N HIS A 25 15.92 -0.52 15.06
CA HIS A 25 17.04 0.37 14.78
C HIS A 25 17.67 -0.09 13.46
N ILE A 26 17.59 0.76 12.44
CA ILE A 26 18.13 0.51 11.11
C ILE A 26 18.95 1.73 10.69
N GLU A 27 20.11 1.48 10.10
CA GLU A 27 20.95 2.52 9.52
C GLU A 27 20.39 2.87 8.13
N LEU A 28 20.18 4.17 7.88
CA LEU A 28 19.64 4.69 6.63
C LEU A 28 20.68 5.63 6.02
N ASP A 29 20.78 5.60 4.70
CA ASP A 29 21.58 6.58 3.96
C ASP A 29 20.91 7.96 4.05
N ASP A 30 21.58 8.91 4.72
CA ASP A 30 21.05 10.24 4.94
C ASP A 30 20.90 11.04 3.64
N ALA A 31 21.77 10.83 2.64
CA ALA A 31 21.69 11.54 1.36
C ALA A 31 20.49 11.08 0.54
N LEU A 32 20.14 9.79 0.62
CA LEU A 32 18.92 9.27 0.01
C LEU A 32 17.68 9.79 0.75
N LEU A 33 17.74 9.84 2.07
CA LEU A 33 16.63 10.29 2.90
C LEU A 33 16.32 11.78 2.66
N GLU A 34 17.35 12.61 2.51
CA GLU A 34 17.22 14.03 2.18
C GLU A 34 16.50 14.22 0.84
N GLN A 35 16.88 13.50 -0.21
CA GLN A 35 16.17 13.52 -1.49
C GLN A 35 14.70 13.13 -1.34
N VAL A 36 14.40 12.11 -0.53
CA VAL A 36 13.03 11.68 -0.26
C VAL A 36 12.24 12.74 0.50
N PHE A 37 12.89 13.49 1.41
CA PHE A 37 12.26 14.61 2.10
C PHE A 37 11.97 15.79 1.18
N GLU A 38 12.94 16.18 0.35
CA GLU A 38 12.79 17.29 -0.60
C GLU A 38 11.69 17.01 -1.63
N LEU A 39 11.67 15.79 -2.19
CA LEU A 39 10.70 15.41 -3.22
C LEU A 39 9.35 14.99 -2.65
N GLY A 40 9.35 14.32 -1.50
CA GLY A 40 8.17 13.69 -0.91
C GLY A 40 7.45 14.53 0.14
N GLY A 41 8.06 15.61 0.65
CA GLY A 41 7.45 16.50 1.63
C GLY A 41 7.13 15.83 2.97
N PHE A 42 7.88 14.81 3.36
CA PHE A 42 7.62 14.07 4.60
C PHE A 42 8.04 14.87 5.85
N ALA A 43 7.30 14.71 6.95
CA ALA A 43 7.63 15.38 8.21
C ALA A 43 8.58 14.57 9.10
N THR A 44 8.67 13.24 8.91
CA THR A 44 9.46 12.35 9.78
C THR A 44 10.12 11.22 9.01
N LYS A 45 11.26 10.72 9.51
CA LYS A 45 11.97 9.57 8.91
C LYS A 45 11.05 8.34 8.86
N LYS A 46 10.26 8.10 9.91
CA LYS A 46 9.26 7.00 9.97
C LYS A 46 8.22 7.11 8.85
N ALA A 47 7.70 8.30 8.59
CA ALA A 47 6.68 8.50 7.55
C ALA A 47 7.25 8.24 6.15
N ALA A 48 8.45 8.75 5.86
CA ALA A 48 9.14 8.52 4.59
C ALA A 48 9.39 7.02 4.34
N VAL A 49 9.93 6.31 5.33
CA VAL A 49 10.24 4.88 5.22
C VAL A 49 8.97 4.04 5.06
N ASN A 50 7.92 4.31 5.85
CA ASN A 50 6.67 3.57 5.74
C ASN A 50 5.99 3.79 4.38
N ALA A 51 6.03 5.01 3.85
CA ALA A 51 5.50 5.32 2.52
C ALA A 51 6.29 4.57 1.42
N ALA A 52 7.62 4.57 1.50
CA ALA A 52 8.48 3.85 0.57
C ALA A 52 8.22 2.34 0.58
N LEU A 53 8.12 1.72 1.77
CA LEU A 53 7.81 0.30 1.91
C LEU A 53 6.41 -0.04 1.38
N ALA A 54 5.41 0.82 1.61
CA ALA A 54 4.07 0.62 1.08
C ALA A 54 4.05 0.64 -0.45
N GLU A 55 4.76 1.57 -1.09
CA GLU A 55 4.87 1.62 -2.55
C GLU A 55 5.67 0.44 -3.10
N TYR A 56 6.74 0.03 -2.43
CA TYR A 56 7.51 -1.13 -2.82
C TYR A 56 6.68 -2.43 -2.75
N ALA A 57 5.87 -2.60 -1.70
CA ALA A 57 4.95 -3.73 -1.61
C ALA A 57 3.94 -3.76 -2.76
N LYS A 58 3.36 -2.60 -3.13
CA LYS A 58 2.46 -2.51 -4.31
C LYS A 58 3.19 -2.89 -5.60
N LEU A 59 4.45 -2.47 -5.75
CA LEU A 59 5.27 -2.83 -6.91
C LEU A 59 5.50 -4.34 -6.98
N LEU A 60 5.83 -4.98 -5.86
CA LEU A 60 6.00 -6.44 -5.79
C LEU A 60 4.71 -7.17 -6.14
N GLN A 61 3.56 -6.76 -5.59
CA GLN A 61 2.26 -7.34 -5.95
C GLN A 61 1.97 -7.24 -7.45
N ARG A 62 2.26 -6.09 -8.08
CA ARG A 62 2.11 -5.94 -9.54
C ARG A 62 3.03 -6.88 -10.30
N ARG A 63 4.27 -7.08 -9.83
CA ARG A 63 5.21 -8.03 -10.45
C ARG A 63 4.69 -9.47 -10.36
N ASP A 64 4.11 -9.85 -9.22
CA ASP A 64 3.52 -11.18 -9.03
C ASP A 64 2.32 -11.38 -9.97
N LEU A 65 1.45 -10.36 -10.11
CA LEU A 65 0.36 -10.38 -11.08
C LEU A 65 0.89 -10.56 -12.52
N LEU A 66 1.94 -9.84 -12.89
CA LEU A 66 2.56 -9.98 -14.23
C LEU A 66 3.19 -11.36 -14.42
N ALA A 67 3.74 -11.96 -13.37
CA ALA A 67 4.31 -13.32 -13.40
C ALA A 67 3.25 -14.42 -13.60
N MET A 68 1.97 -14.10 -13.40
CA MET A 68 0.84 -14.98 -13.72
C MET A 68 0.39 -14.89 -15.19
N ARG A 69 0.99 -14.01 -16.00
CA ARG A 69 0.68 -13.89 -17.43
C ARG A 69 0.87 -15.25 -18.12
N GLY A 70 -0.17 -15.69 -18.83
CA GLY A 70 -0.19 -16.96 -19.57
C GLY A 70 -0.36 -18.22 -18.69
N LYS A 71 -0.36 -18.09 -17.36
CA LYS A 71 -0.63 -19.19 -16.43
C LYS A 71 -2.11 -19.29 -16.07
N VAL A 72 -2.83 -18.17 -16.12
CA VAL A 72 -4.26 -18.10 -15.83
C VAL A 72 -5.04 -18.22 -17.13
N ARG A 73 -5.98 -19.16 -17.17
CA ARG A 73 -6.94 -19.27 -18.27
C ARG A 73 -7.94 -18.13 -18.17
N TRP A 74 -8.05 -17.35 -19.23
CA TRP A 74 -9.09 -16.33 -19.34
C TRP A 74 -10.33 -16.95 -20.00
N GLU A 75 -11.50 -16.70 -19.43
CA GLU A 75 -12.79 -17.19 -19.92
C GLU A 75 -13.69 -15.99 -20.24
N GLY A 76 -14.18 -15.93 -21.48
CA GLY A 76 -15.05 -14.87 -21.97
C GLY A 76 -15.05 -14.76 -23.50
N ASP A 77 -15.99 -14.00 -24.05
CA ASP A 77 -16.02 -13.62 -25.47
C ASP A 77 -15.58 -12.15 -25.62
N LEU A 78 -14.44 -11.94 -26.28
CA LEU A 78 -13.88 -10.60 -26.49
C LEU A 78 -14.71 -9.75 -27.44
N ASP A 79 -15.39 -10.37 -28.41
CA ASP A 79 -16.15 -9.65 -29.42
C ASP A 79 -17.47 -9.13 -28.83
N ALA A 80 -18.14 -9.93 -28.01
CA ALA A 80 -19.31 -9.52 -27.24
C ALA A 80 -19.00 -8.31 -26.32
N LEU A 81 -17.88 -8.33 -25.59
CA LEU A 81 -17.48 -7.24 -24.69
C LEU A 81 -17.12 -5.93 -25.42
N ARG A 82 -16.74 -6.01 -26.70
CA ARG A 82 -16.38 -4.85 -27.52
C ARG A 82 -17.54 -4.31 -28.33
N ALA A 83 -18.54 -5.13 -28.64
CA ALA A 83 -19.71 -4.76 -29.43
C ALA A 83 -20.52 -3.62 -28.77
N ASP A 84 -20.64 -3.63 -27.44
CA ASP A 84 -21.35 -2.60 -26.65
C ASP A 84 -20.80 -1.18 -26.86
N ARG A 85 -19.51 -1.03 -27.20
CA ARG A 85 -18.88 0.29 -27.39
C ARG A 85 -19.15 0.93 -28.75
N ARG A 86 -19.54 0.15 -29.77
CA ARG A 86 -19.73 0.67 -31.15
C ARG A 86 -21.15 1.15 -31.43
N GLY A 87 -22.13 0.75 -30.61
CA GLY A 87 -23.55 1.09 -30.80
C GLY A 87 -23.99 2.43 -30.20
N ARG A 88 -23.12 3.14 -29.47
CA ARG A 88 -23.44 4.39 -28.77
C ARG A 88 -22.91 5.63 -29.50
N ARG A 89 -23.10 5.71 -30.82
CA ARG A 89 -22.77 6.89 -31.63
C ARG A 89 -23.98 7.34 -32.44
#